data_AF-A0A2T0MA71-F1
#
_entry.id   AF-A0A2T0MA71-F1
#
_cell.length_a   1.000
_cell.length_b   1.000
_cell.length_c   1.000
_cell.angle_alpha   90.00
_cell.angle_beta   90.00
_cell.angle_gamma   90.00
#
_symmetry.space_group_name_H-M   'P 1'
#
loop_
_entity.id
_entity.type
_entity.pdbx_description
1 polymer ?
#
loop_
_entity_poly.entity_id
_entity_poly.type
_entity_poly.pdbx_seq_one_letter_code
_entity_poly.pdbx_strand_id
1 'polypeptide(L)' 'MSHTRELSRYEGVFWDEPNGKWLARFEDRYLGLFNEEEEAAKEFEVFLSKMGKFDQERFKIKI' A
#
# COMPACT_ATOMS: atom_id res chain seq x y z
N MET A 1 -21.18 -8.85 -2.05
CA MET A 1 -20.12 -9.37 -1.19
C MET A 1 -18.89 -8.50 -1.39
N SER A 2 -18.90 -7.33 -0.77
CA SER A 2 -17.78 -6.38 -0.85
C SER A 2 -16.70 -6.89 0.08
N HIS A 3 -15.72 -7.62 -0.46
CA HIS A 3 -14.48 -7.87 0.25
C HIS A 3 -13.76 -6.52 0.29
N THR A 4 -14.16 -5.67 1.23
CA THR A 4 -13.26 -4.60 1.68
C THR A 4 -12.12 -5.34 2.33
N ARG A 5 -11.13 -5.76 1.52
CA ARG A 5 -9.78 -6.04 2.02
C ARG A 5 -9.50 -4.86 2.92
N GLU A 6 -9.42 -5.10 4.22
CA GLU A 6 -8.98 -4.09 5.17
C GLU A 6 -7.64 -3.61 4.64
N LEU A 7 -7.69 -2.49 3.92
CA LEU A 7 -6.53 -1.76 3.51
C LEU A 7 -5.86 -1.45 4.84
N SER A 8 -4.58 -1.79 4.98
CA SER A 8 -3.82 -1.28 6.11
C SER A 8 -4.00 0.24 6.15
N ARG A 9 -3.61 0.85 7.28
CA ARG A 9 -3.64 2.30 7.49
C ARG A 9 -3.05 3.12 6.32
N TYR A 10 -2.32 2.47 5.40
CA TYR A 10 -1.80 2.97 4.13
C TYR A 10 -2.61 2.43 2.93
N GLU A 11 -3.25 3.33 2.17
CA GLU A 11 -3.90 3.00 0.89
C GLU A 11 -2.86 2.35 -0.03
N GLY A 12 -3.03 1.07 -0.37
CA GLY A 12 -2.12 0.34 -1.26
C GLY A 12 -1.15 -0.64 -0.57
N VAL A 13 -1.18 -0.77 0.76
CA VAL A 13 -0.50 -1.85 1.47
C VAL A 13 -1.53 -2.82 2.05
N PHE A 14 -1.36 -4.12 1.82
CA PHE A 14 -2.26 -5.14 2.36
C PHE A 14 -1.51 -6.42 2.72
N TRP A 15 -1.98 -7.10 3.76
CA TRP A 15 -1.45 -8.40 4.15
C TRP A 15 -1.90 -9.47 3.16
N ASP A 16 -0.93 -10.17 2.60
CA ASP A 16 -1.14 -11.34 1.76
C ASP A 16 -1.03 -12.59 2.63
N GLU A 17 -2.19 -13.08 3.10
CA GLU A 17 -2.31 -14.31 3.89
C GLU A 17 -1.70 -15.55 3.21
N PRO A 18 -1.86 -15.80 1.89
CA PRO A 18 -1.29 -17.00 1.28
C PRO A 18 0.24 -17.02 1.26
N ASN A 19 0.90 -15.86 1.16
CA ASN A 19 2.36 -15.77 1.23
C ASN A 19 2.89 -15.40 2.62
N GLY A 20 2.01 -15.02 3.56
CA GLY A 20 2.39 -14.52 4.88
C GLY A 20 3.27 -13.28 4.80
N LYS A 21 2.96 -12.37 3.87
CA LYS A 21 3.80 -11.20 3.54
C LYS A 21 2.96 -9.95 3.31
N TRP A 22 3.54 -8.79 3.54
CA TRP A 22 2.95 -7.49 3.23
C TRP A 22 3.13 -7.15 1.75
N LEU A 23 2.03 -7.02 1.02
CA LEU A 23 2.04 -6.65 -0.38
C LEU A 23 1.82 -5.14 -0.53
N ALA A 24 2.72 -4.46 -1.25
CA ALA A 24 2.56 -3.08 -1.66
C ALA A 24 2.12 -3.01 -3.13
N ARG A 25 0.98 -2.37 -3.40
CA ARG A 25 0.41 -2.16 -4.72
C ARG A 25 -0.19 -0.76 -4.81
N PHE A 26 0.14 -0.03 -5.86
CA PHE A 26 -0.45 1.26 -6.16
C PHE A 26 -1.31 1.19 -7.41
N GLU A 27 -2.62 1.46 -7.28
CA GLU A 27 -3.61 1.33 -8.37
C GLU A 27 -3.51 -0.08 -9.00
N ASP A 28 -2.97 -0.17 -10.22
CA ASP A 28 -2.77 -1.42 -10.94
C ASP A 28 -1.31 -1.92 -10.94
N ARG A 29 -0.39 -1.18 -10.32
CA ARG A 29 1.02 -1.52 -10.28
C ARG A 29 1.38 -2.25 -9.00
N TYR A 30 1.91 -3.45 -9.17
CA TYR A 30 2.58 -4.18 -8.09
C TYR A 30 3.94 -3.55 -7.78
N LEU A 31 4.16 -3.19 -6.51
CA LEU A 31 5.42 -2.60 -6.04
C LEU A 31 6.34 -3.67 -5.43
N GLY A 32 5.76 -4.63 -4.70
CA GLY A 32 6.55 -5.70 -4.08
C GLY A 32 5.81 -6.45 -2.98
N LEU A 33 6.46 -7.50 -2.49
CA LEU A 33 6.10 -8.26 -1.29
C LEU A 33 7.22 -8.10 -0.27
N PHE A 34 6.85 -7.77 0.96
CA PHE A 34 7.72 -7.44 2.07
C PHE A 34 7.38 -8.29 3.28
N ASN A 35 8.33 -8.48 4.19
CA ASN A 35 8.05 -9.20 5.43
C ASN A 35 7.40 -8.28 6.49
N GLU A 36 7.60 -6.97 6.38
CA GLU A 36 7.18 -5.97 7.37
C GLU A 36 6.28 -4.92 6.72
N GLU A 37 5.27 -4.46 7.47
CA GLU A 37 4.30 -3.45 7.00
C GLU A 37 5.00 -2.12 6.71
N GLU A 38 5.93 -1.72 7.57
CA GLU A 38 6.66 -0.45 7.47
C GLU A 38 7.57 -0.41 6.23
N GLU A 39 8.23 -1.51 5.89
CA GLU A 39 9.02 -1.61 4.66
C GLU A 39 8.15 -1.49 3.41
N ALA A 40 6.98 -2.14 3.42
CA ALA A 40 6.00 -2.03 2.33
C ALA A 40 5.46 -0.60 2.19
N ALA A 41 5.16 0.06 3.30
CA ALA A 41 4.70 1.44 3.32
C ALA A 41 5.77 2.41 2.82
N LYS A 42 7.02 2.24 3.26
CA LYS A 42 8.15 3.07 2.84
C LYS A 42 8.43 2.96 1.34
N GLU A 43 8.43 1.75 0.80
CA GLU A 43 8.58 1.55 -0.65
C GLU A 43 7.42 2.14 -1.44
N PHE A 44 6.20 2.05 -0.89
CA PHE A 44 5.03 2.71 -1.46
C PHE A 44 5.16 4.25 -1.45
N GLU A 45 5.64 4.86 -0.36
CA GLU A 45 5.93 6.30 -0.28
C GLU A 45 7.03 6.74 -1.24
N VAL A 46 8.14 5.99 -1.31
CA VAL A 46 9.23 6.23 -2.26
C VAL A 46 8.73 6.13 -3.69
N PHE A 47 7.86 5.15 -3.97
CA PHE A 47 7.25 4.98 -5.27
C PHE A 47 6.38 6.18 -5.67
N LEU A 48 5.55 6.67 -4.76
CA LEU A 48 4.72 7.87 -5.00
C LEU A 48 5.56 9.13 -5.21
N SER A 49 6.60 9.30 -4.40
CA SER A 49 7.57 10.39 -4.53
C SER A 49 8.25 10.36 -5.90
N LYS A 50 8.70 9.18 -6.35
CA LYS A 50 9.28 8.97 -7.69
C LYS A 50 8.29 9.23 -8.83
N MET A 51 7.03 8.87 -8.64
CA MET A 51 6.00 9.01 -9.68
C MET A 51 5.54 10.47 -9.86
N GLY A 52 5.92 11.39 -8.96
CA GLY A 52 5.41 12.76 -8.94
C GLY A 52 3.92 12.84 -8.62
N LYS A 53 3.29 11.70 -8.29
CA LYS A 53 1.90 11.58 -7.83
C LYS A 53 1.82 11.68 -6.31
N PHE A 54 2.67 12.52 -5.71
CA PHE A 54 2.54 12.90 -4.31
C PHE A 54 1.37 13.91 -4.20
N ASP A 55 0.18 13.44 -4.58
CA ASP A 55 -1.05 14.19 -4.42
C ASP A 55 -1.40 14.14 -2.93
N GLN A 56 -1.10 15.23 -2.23
CA GLN A 56 -1.26 15.36 -0.78
C GLN A 56 -2.74 15.20 -0.34
N GLU A 57 -3.69 15.08 -1.26
CA GLU A 57 -5.11 14.84 -0.94
C GLU A 57 -5.49 13.36 -0.84
N ARG A 58 -4.69 12.42 -1.38
CA ARG A 58 -5.01 10.98 -1.32
C ARG A 58 -4.59 10.28 -0.02
N PHE A 59 -3.70 10.87 0.76
CA PHE A 59 -3.35 10.36 2.09
C PHE A 59 -4.33 10.81 3.19
N LYS A 60 -5.52 11.30 2.83
CA LYS A 60 -6.58 11.59 3.82
C LYS A 60 -7.13 10.28 4.37
N ILE A 61 -6.47 9.85 5.45
CA ILE A 61 -6.96 9.02 6.54
C ILE A 61 -8.49 9.11 6.59
N LYS A 62 -9.19 8.03 6.24
CA LYS A 62 -10.61 7.89 6.57
C LYS A 62 -10.68 7.74 8.09
N ILE A 63 -11.00 8.84 8.75
CA ILE A 63 -11.45 8.91 10.15
C ILE A 63 -12.79 8.18 10.28
#